data_AF-A0A3A0DWK6-F1
#
_entry.id   AF-A0A3A0DWK6-F1
#
_cell.length_a   1.000
_cell.length_b   1.000
_cell.length_c   1.000
_cell.angle_alpha   90.00
_cell.angle_beta   90.00
_cell.angle_gamma   90.00
#
_symmetry.space_group_name_H-M   'P 1'
#
loop_
_entity.id
_entity.type
_entity.pdbx_description
1 polymer ?
#
loop_
_entity_poly.entity_id
_entity_poly.type
_entity_poly.pdbx_seq_one_letter_code
_entity_poly.pdbx_strand_id
1 'polypeptide(L)'
;MKKINWRFVFAAIVLLGLFPLHGQATQRSAASVVKEPRKLSTVLRNYNNCLRAEVEGVVESAIFHTIILRLKAPQEDYSKLIAELQRLSFAAGNPRLRYQAFLGATLLANAEQFLDAGQSEHLQTFTDDRRVEFFAEIATLLENQFADL
;
A
#
# COMPACT_ATOMS: atom_id res chain seq x y z
N MET A 1 20.20 -29.96 -38.31
CA MET A 1 20.08 -29.44 -36.94
C MET A 1 19.38 -30.50 -36.08
N LYS A 2 20.12 -31.18 -35.19
CA LYS A 2 19.64 -32.30 -34.37
C LYS A 2 19.85 -31.95 -32.88
N LYS A 3 18.79 -32.07 -32.09
CA LYS A 3 18.73 -31.79 -30.65
C LYS A 3 19.41 -32.92 -29.86
N ILE A 4 20.27 -32.60 -28.91
CA ILE A 4 20.88 -33.55 -27.97
C ILE A 4 20.18 -33.43 -26.61
N ASN A 5 19.76 -34.58 -26.08
CA ASN A 5 18.91 -34.77 -24.91
C ASN A 5 19.78 -35.17 -23.71
N TRP A 6 19.90 -34.30 -22.69
CA TRP A 6 20.86 -34.43 -21.59
C TRP A 6 20.35 -35.20 -20.35
N ARG A 7 19.45 -36.18 -20.54
CA ARG A 7 18.87 -36.96 -19.42
C ARG A 7 19.75 -38.12 -18.90
N PHE A 8 21.03 -38.18 -19.25
CA PHE A 8 21.92 -39.27 -18.85
C PHE A 8 23.34 -38.81 -18.54
N VAL A 9 23.54 -38.11 -17.42
CA VAL A 9 24.79 -38.21 -16.65
C VAL A 9 24.44 -38.09 -15.16
N PHE A 10 23.61 -39.02 -14.69
CA PHE A 10 23.53 -39.34 -13.26
C PHE A 10 24.25 -40.67 -13.06
N ALA A 11 24.99 -40.75 -11.97
CA ALA A 11 25.75 -41.91 -11.47
C ALA A 11 27.19 -42.07 -11.99
N ALA A 12 28.13 -41.38 -11.34
CA ALA A 12 29.33 -42.01 -10.79
C ALA A 12 30.01 -41.03 -9.83
N ILE A 13 30.77 -41.56 -8.87
CA ILE A 13 31.58 -40.85 -7.85
C ILE A 13 30.87 -40.71 -6.50
N VAL A 14 30.67 -41.86 -5.87
CA VAL A 14 30.88 -42.03 -4.43
C VAL A 14 32.09 -42.96 -4.32
N LEU A 15 33.20 -42.46 -3.77
CA LEU A 15 34.15 -43.12 -2.85
C LEU A 15 35.59 -42.59 -3.01
N LEU A 16 36.15 -42.18 -1.86
CA LEU A 16 37.57 -42.07 -1.48
C LEU A 16 38.30 -40.76 -1.84
N GLY A 17 38.53 -39.94 -0.81
CA GLY A 17 39.49 -38.85 -0.85
C GLY A 17 39.41 -37.93 0.37
N LEU A 18 40.20 -38.23 1.40
CA LEU A 18 40.40 -37.41 2.60
C LEU A 18 40.73 -35.95 2.27
N PHE A 19 40.03 -34.99 2.88
CA PHE A 19 40.58 -33.68 3.28
C PHE A 19 39.70 -33.06 4.39
N PRO A 20 40.24 -32.75 5.58
CA PRO A 20 39.53 -31.95 6.57
C PRO A 20 39.84 -30.47 6.30
N LEU A 21 38.83 -29.68 5.94
CA LEU A 21 38.96 -28.22 5.93
C LEU A 21 37.74 -27.61 6.61
N HIS A 22 38.06 -26.87 7.67
CA HIS A 22 37.16 -26.03 8.43
C HIS A 22 36.41 -25.07 7.51
N GLY A 23 35.09 -25.09 7.61
CA GLY A 23 34.21 -24.13 6.97
C GLY A 23 32.78 -24.58 7.14
N GLN A 24 32.16 -24.19 8.25
CA GLN A 24 30.75 -24.44 8.51
C GLN A 24 29.92 -23.82 7.37
N ALA A 25 29.52 -24.66 6.42
CA ALA A 25 28.49 -24.34 5.45
C ALA A 25 27.21 -24.08 6.27
N THR A 26 26.93 -22.81 6.51
CA THR A 26 25.69 -22.39 7.14
C THR A 26 24.59 -22.63 6.10
N GLN A 27 23.96 -23.80 6.14
CA GLN A 27 22.67 -24.01 5.51
C GLN A 27 21.67 -23.06 6.19
N ARG A 28 21.62 -21.81 5.73
CA ARG A 28 20.46 -20.95 5.95
C ARG A 28 19.35 -21.53 5.07
N SER A 29 18.64 -22.49 5.65
CA SER A 29 17.31 -22.86 5.19
C SER A 29 16.53 -21.57 4.94
N ALA A 30 16.22 -21.29 3.68
CA ALA A 30 15.30 -20.25 3.31
C ALA A 30 13.92 -20.74 3.77
N ALA A 31 13.65 -20.60 5.07
CA ALA A 31 12.31 -20.69 5.60
C ALA A 31 11.49 -19.67 4.81
N SER A 32 10.59 -20.17 3.97
CA SER A 32 9.54 -19.36 3.40
C SER A 32 8.85 -18.70 4.58
N VAL A 33 9.09 -17.40 4.76
CA VAL A 33 8.34 -16.59 5.72
C VAL A 33 6.92 -16.58 5.18
N VAL A 34 6.12 -17.55 5.61
CA VAL A 34 4.67 -17.53 5.44
C VAL A 34 4.22 -16.31 6.23
N LYS A 35 4.06 -15.18 5.52
CA LYS A 35 3.49 -13.97 6.10
C LYS A 35 2.03 -14.29 6.36
N GLU A 36 1.73 -14.64 7.62
CA GLU A 36 0.37 -14.61 8.16
C GLU A 36 -0.35 -13.35 7.65
N PRO A 37 -1.60 -13.47 7.15
CA PRO A 37 -2.35 -12.32 6.67
C PRO A 37 -2.44 -11.28 7.79
N ARG A 38 -1.84 -10.11 7.57
CA ARG A 38 -1.91 -9.02 8.55
C ARG A 38 -3.38 -8.67 8.75
N LYS A 39 -3.84 -8.72 10.00
CA LYS A 39 -5.18 -8.25 10.35
C LYS A 39 -5.36 -6.82 9.86
N LEU A 40 -6.45 -6.54 9.17
CA LEU A 40 -6.77 -5.22 8.60
C LEU A 40 -6.74 -4.10 9.66
N SER A 41 -7.16 -4.41 10.88
CA SER A 41 -7.02 -3.53 12.05
C SER A 41 -5.57 -3.09 12.34
N THR A 42 -4.57 -3.93 12.07
CA THR A 42 -3.16 -3.57 12.19
C THR A 42 -2.73 -2.62 11.07
N VAL A 43 -3.24 -2.82 9.86
CA VAL A 43 -2.97 -1.94 8.72
C VAL A 43 -3.56 -0.54 8.99
N LEU A 44 -4.81 -0.46 9.42
CA LEU A 44 -5.47 0.81 9.79
C LEU A 44 -4.72 1.53 10.91
N ARG A 45 -4.29 0.80 11.94
CA ARG A 45 -3.46 1.38 13.02
C ARG A 45 -2.13 1.92 12.50
N ASN A 46 -1.49 1.21 11.59
CA ASN A 46 -0.21 1.65 11.02
C ASN A 46 -0.39 2.93 10.19
N TYR A 47 -1.42 3.02 9.35
CA TYR A 47 -1.71 4.25 8.61
C TYR A 47 -1.99 5.42 9.54
N ASN A 48 -2.74 5.20 10.63
CA ASN A 48 -2.98 6.24 11.63
C ASN A 48 -1.67 6.74 12.27
N ASN A 49 -0.72 5.84 12.53
CA ASN A 49 0.60 6.23 13.03
C ASN A 49 1.40 7.01 11.96
N CYS A 50 1.32 6.59 10.69
CA CYS A 50 2.01 7.29 9.61
C CYS A 50 1.44 8.71 9.37
N LEU A 51 0.13 8.93 9.55
CA LEU A 51 -0.48 10.26 9.48
C LEU A 51 0.03 11.22 10.58
N ARG A 52 0.63 10.69 11.64
CA ARG A 52 1.24 11.45 12.74
C ARG A 52 2.75 11.60 12.62
N ALA A 53 3.34 11.10 11.53
CA ALA A 53 4.76 11.21 11.30
C ALA A 53 5.16 12.67 11.05
N GLU A 54 6.40 13.01 11.40
CA GLU A 54 6.98 14.33 11.15
C GLU A 54 7.45 14.50 9.70
N VAL A 55 7.55 13.40 8.95
CA VAL A 55 8.03 13.39 7.58
C VAL A 55 6.86 13.54 6.61
N GLU A 56 6.79 14.67 5.91
CA GLU A 56 5.67 14.99 5.00
C GLU A 56 5.41 13.91 3.97
N GLY A 57 6.45 13.36 3.33
CA GLY A 57 6.29 12.29 2.34
C GLY A 57 5.65 11.01 2.90
N VAL A 58 5.89 10.71 4.18
CA VAL A 58 5.24 9.58 4.87
C VAL A 58 3.76 9.87 5.09
N VAL A 59 3.44 11.10 5.49
CA VAL A 59 2.05 11.53 5.69
C VAL A 59 1.31 11.55 4.35
N GLU A 60 1.87 12.13 3.29
CA GLU A 60 1.27 12.14 1.95
C GLU A 60 0.95 10.73 1.44
N SER A 61 1.92 9.81 1.57
CA SER A 61 1.74 8.40 1.19
C SER A 61 0.65 7.73 2.05
N ALA A 62 0.60 8.03 3.35
CA ALA A 62 -0.43 7.51 4.24
C ALA A 62 -1.83 8.03 3.89
N ILE A 63 -1.98 9.30 3.51
CA ILE A 63 -3.27 9.86 3.04
C ILE A 63 -3.72 9.09 1.80
N PHE A 64 -2.86 9.01 0.79
CA PHE A 64 -3.15 8.30 -0.46
C PHE A 64 -3.59 6.85 -0.21
N HIS A 65 -2.78 6.08 0.51
CA HIS A 65 -3.07 4.67 0.74
C HIS A 65 -4.26 4.43 1.67
N THR A 66 -4.57 5.38 2.56
CA THR A 66 -5.78 5.32 3.38
C THR A 66 -7.04 5.41 2.51
N ILE A 67 -7.03 6.29 1.50
CA ILE A 67 -8.13 6.40 0.54
C ILE A 67 -8.23 5.12 -0.30
N ILE A 68 -7.13 4.64 -0.88
CA ILE A 68 -7.12 3.37 -1.63
C ILE A 68 -7.63 2.21 -0.78
N LEU A 69 -7.30 2.18 0.51
CA LEU A 69 -7.78 1.15 1.43
C LEU A 69 -9.30 1.24 1.63
N ARG A 70 -9.86 2.45 1.82
CA ARG A 70 -11.31 2.67 1.91
C ARG A 70 -12.05 2.13 0.69
N LEU A 71 -11.49 2.34 -0.51
CA LEU A 71 -12.08 1.84 -1.76
C LEU A 71 -12.08 0.31 -1.83
N LYS A 72 -11.01 -0.33 -1.34
CA LYS A 72 -10.85 -1.80 -1.36
C LYS A 72 -11.59 -2.52 -0.25
N ALA A 73 -11.79 -1.85 0.89
CA ALA A 73 -12.42 -2.41 2.07
C ALA A 73 -13.43 -1.40 2.68
N PRO A 74 -14.57 -1.15 2.02
CA PRO A 74 -15.54 -0.13 2.43
C PRO A 74 -16.37 -0.51 3.67
N GLN A 75 -16.24 -1.73 4.18
CA GLN A 75 -16.99 -2.18 5.37
C GLN A 75 -16.25 -1.91 6.68
N GLU A 76 -14.99 -1.46 6.61
CA GLU A 76 -14.18 -1.20 7.80
C GLU A 76 -14.47 0.16 8.45
N ASP A 77 -14.12 0.28 9.72
CA ASP A 77 -14.21 1.53 10.48
C ASP A 77 -12.97 2.42 10.23
N TYR A 78 -13.18 3.53 9.52
CA TYR A 78 -12.15 4.54 9.24
C TYR A 78 -12.25 5.76 10.15
N SER A 79 -13.10 5.77 11.18
CA SER A 79 -13.40 6.96 11.99
C SER A 79 -12.15 7.62 12.58
N LYS A 80 -11.18 6.81 13.04
CA LYS A 80 -9.91 7.32 13.58
C LYS A 80 -9.04 7.98 12.51
N LEU A 81 -9.01 7.40 11.31
CA LEU A 81 -8.26 7.94 10.18
C LEU A 81 -8.90 9.23 9.68
N ILE A 82 -10.23 9.27 9.58
CA ILE A 82 -10.99 10.48 9.22
C ILE A 82 -10.69 11.61 10.21
N ALA A 83 -10.76 11.34 11.52
CA ALA A 83 -10.46 12.34 12.54
C ALA A 83 -9.02 12.87 12.44
N GLU A 84 -8.05 11.99 12.14
CA GLU A 84 -6.66 12.40 11.96
C GLU A 84 -6.45 13.23 10.69
N LEU A 85 -7.11 12.88 9.59
CA LEU A 85 -7.11 13.66 8.35
C LEU A 85 -7.76 15.03 8.54
N GLN A 86 -8.88 15.10 9.26
CA GLN A 86 -9.51 16.37 9.64
C GLN A 86 -8.58 17.22 10.50
N ARG A 87 -7.86 16.64 11.47
CA ARG A 87 -6.86 17.39 12.23
C ARG A 87 -5.76 17.95 11.32
N LEU A 88 -5.25 17.12 10.40
CA LEU A 88 -4.20 17.52 9.45
C LEU A 88 -4.66 18.63 8.50
N SER A 89 -5.94 18.65 8.09
CA SER A 89 -6.46 19.68 7.19
C SER A 89 -6.41 21.08 7.79
N PHE A 90 -6.41 21.21 9.13
CA PHE A 90 -6.26 22.49 9.82
C PHE A 90 -4.83 22.73 10.33
N ALA A 91 -4.16 21.68 10.83
CA ALA A 91 -2.95 21.82 11.63
C ALA A 91 -1.62 21.57 10.88
N ALA A 92 -1.65 20.98 9.67
CA ALA A 92 -0.41 20.71 8.95
C ALA A 92 0.27 22.02 8.52
N GLY A 93 1.60 22.10 8.68
CA GLY A 93 2.38 23.28 8.29
C GLY A 93 2.35 23.54 6.78
N ASN A 94 2.32 22.47 5.98
CA ASN A 94 2.30 22.52 4.53
C ASN A 94 0.86 22.71 3.96
N PRO A 95 0.58 23.78 3.20
CA PRO A 95 -0.73 24.01 2.57
C PRO A 95 -1.21 22.89 1.65
N ARG A 96 -0.30 22.28 0.89
CA ARG A 96 -0.62 21.15 0.01
C ARG A 96 -1.12 19.97 0.82
N LEU A 97 -0.45 19.68 1.94
CA LEU A 97 -0.82 18.57 2.82
C LEU A 97 -2.15 18.83 3.52
N ARG A 98 -2.42 20.08 3.93
CA ARG A 98 -3.73 20.48 4.44
C ARG A 98 -4.85 20.20 3.44
N TYR A 99 -4.65 20.58 2.18
CA TYR A 99 -5.63 20.37 1.12
C TYR A 99 -5.83 18.88 0.80
N GLN A 100 -4.75 18.10 0.66
CA GLN A 100 -4.86 16.65 0.45
C GLN A 100 -5.56 15.94 1.62
N ALA A 101 -5.28 16.35 2.86
CA ALA A 101 -5.95 15.82 4.04
C ALA A 101 -7.44 16.19 4.07
N PHE A 102 -7.80 17.41 3.66
CA PHE A 102 -9.19 17.82 3.48
C PHE A 102 -9.91 16.95 2.45
N LEU A 103 -9.34 16.79 1.25
CA LEU A 103 -9.91 15.94 0.20
C LEU A 103 -10.10 14.50 0.69
N GLY A 104 -9.06 13.94 1.32
CA GLY A 104 -9.10 12.60 1.87
C GLY A 104 -10.16 12.42 2.96
N ALA A 105 -10.24 13.34 3.92
CA ALA A 105 -11.25 13.29 4.97
C ALA A 105 -12.68 13.35 4.40
N THR A 106 -12.92 14.27 3.47
CA THR A 106 -14.22 14.46 2.82
C THR A 106 -14.64 13.23 2.04
N LEU A 107 -13.74 12.67 1.24
CA LEU A 107 -14.01 11.46 0.46
C LEU A 107 -14.23 10.25 1.37
N LEU A 108 -13.40 10.03 2.39
CA LEU A 108 -13.57 8.88 3.29
C LEU A 108 -14.90 8.92 4.05
N ALA A 109 -15.30 10.11 4.53
CA ALA A 109 -16.53 10.28 5.30
C ALA A 109 -17.80 10.06 4.47
N ASN A 110 -17.72 10.27 3.15
CA ASN A 110 -18.87 10.28 2.26
C ASN A 110 -18.67 9.40 1.02
N ALA A 111 -17.81 8.38 1.12
CA ALA A 111 -17.37 7.58 -0.03
C ALA A 111 -18.55 6.96 -0.79
N GLU A 112 -19.59 6.51 -0.08
CA GLU A 112 -20.80 5.90 -0.66
C GLU A 112 -21.68 6.91 -1.40
N GLN A 113 -21.59 8.19 -1.06
CA GLN A 113 -22.32 9.26 -1.74
C GLN A 113 -21.59 9.74 -3.00
N PHE A 114 -20.26 9.81 -2.93
CA PHE A 114 -19.46 10.41 -3.99
C PHE A 114 -18.93 9.45 -5.04
N LEU A 115 -18.95 8.14 -4.76
CA LEU A 115 -18.34 7.15 -5.65
C LEU A 115 -19.33 6.10 -6.07
N ASP A 116 -19.53 5.99 -7.38
CA ASP A 116 -20.07 4.79 -7.98
C ASP A 116 -19.00 3.69 -8.13
N ALA A 117 -19.41 2.50 -8.60
CA ALA A 117 -18.51 1.37 -8.78
C ALA A 117 -17.40 1.67 -9.80
N GLY A 118 -17.71 2.36 -10.90
CA GLY A 118 -16.74 2.69 -11.95
C GLY A 118 -15.70 3.71 -11.49
N GLN A 119 -16.13 4.74 -10.77
CA GLN A 119 -15.24 5.73 -10.16
C GLN A 119 -14.34 5.09 -9.09
N SER A 120 -14.91 4.22 -8.26
CA SER A 120 -14.16 3.46 -7.25
C SER A 120 -13.10 2.57 -7.89
N GLU A 121 -13.43 1.87 -8.98
CA GLU A 121 -12.48 1.05 -9.73
C GLU A 121 -11.40 1.90 -10.38
N HIS A 122 -11.77 3.03 -11.00
CA HIS A 122 -10.83 3.95 -11.63
C HIS A 122 -9.80 4.48 -10.63
N LEU A 123 -10.24 5.00 -9.48
CA LEU A 123 -9.36 5.51 -8.44
C LEU A 123 -8.40 4.45 -7.87
N GLN A 124 -8.80 3.17 -7.87
CA GLN A 124 -7.95 2.07 -7.43
C GLN A 124 -6.81 1.73 -8.41
N THR A 125 -6.88 2.22 -9.66
CA THR A 125 -5.81 2.01 -10.65
C THR A 125 -4.61 2.93 -10.45
N PHE A 126 -4.75 3.99 -9.65
CA PHE A 126 -3.67 4.92 -9.38
C PHE A 126 -2.58 4.28 -8.54
N THR A 127 -1.35 4.57 -8.93
CA THR A 127 -0.12 4.14 -8.28
C THR A 127 0.52 5.30 -7.53
N ASP A 128 1.51 5.01 -6.69
CA ASP A 128 2.15 5.98 -5.80
C ASP A 128 2.87 7.12 -6.56
N ASP A 129 3.39 6.84 -7.75
CA ASP A 129 3.98 7.82 -8.67
C ASP A 129 2.94 8.77 -9.28
N ARG A 130 1.66 8.37 -9.32
CA ARG A 130 0.54 9.17 -9.84
C ARG A 130 -0.28 9.86 -8.75
N ARG A 131 0.26 10.01 -7.53
CA ARG A 131 -0.44 10.66 -6.40
C ARG A 131 -0.96 12.06 -6.72
N VAL A 132 -0.23 12.86 -7.49
CA VAL A 132 -0.66 14.23 -7.83
C VAL A 132 -1.95 14.20 -8.66
N GLU A 133 -1.97 13.37 -9.70
CA GLU A 133 -3.13 13.16 -10.56
C GLU A 133 -4.31 12.61 -9.75
N PHE A 134 -4.05 11.64 -8.87
CA PHE A 134 -5.07 11.07 -7.98
C PHE A 134 -5.80 12.13 -7.13
N PHE A 135 -5.07 13.06 -6.51
CA PHE A 135 -5.70 14.10 -5.71
C PHE A 135 -6.42 15.15 -6.58
N ALA A 136 -5.95 15.40 -7.80
CA ALA A 136 -6.67 16.24 -8.76
C ALA A 136 -8.00 15.60 -9.17
N GLU A 137 -8.00 14.29 -9.44
CA GLU A 137 -9.19 13.52 -9.76
C GLU A 137 -10.23 13.62 -8.64
N ILE A 138 -9.82 13.42 -7.38
CA ILE A 138 -10.69 13.54 -6.20
C ILE A 138 -11.25 14.96 -6.08
N ALA A 139 -10.42 15.99 -6.29
CA ALA A 139 -10.87 17.37 -6.23
C ALA A 139 -11.98 17.62 -7.26
N THR A 140 -11.77 17.25 -8.52
CA THR A 140 -12.79 17.38 -9.57
C THR A 140 -14.06 16.61 -9.24
N LEU A 141 -13.93 15.40 -8.71
CA LEU A 141 -15.07 14.57 -8.31
C LEU A 141 -15.92 15.26 -7.24
N LEU A 142 -15.27 15.78 -6.20
CA LEU A 142 -15.95 16.48 -5.11
C LEU A 142 -16.55 17.82 -5.59
N GLU A 143 -15.82 18.58 -6.40
CA GLU A 143 -16.30 19.86 -6.96
C GLU A 143 -17.57 19.68 -7.79
N ASN A 144 -17.62 18.68 -8.66
CA ASN A 144 -18.81 18.39 -9.46
C ASN A 144 -20.02 18.05 -8.58
N GLN A 145 -19.79 17.29 -7.50
CA GLN A 145 -20.86 16.92 -6.56
C GLN A 145 -21.39 18.11 -5.76
N PHE A 146 -20.54 19.08 -5.43
CA PHE A 146 -20.98 20.32 -4.78
C PHE A 146 -21.62 21.32 -5.75
N ALA A 147 -21.31 21.26 -7.04
CA ALA A 147 -21.91 22.12 -8.05
C ALA A 147 -23.38 21.80 -8.32
N ASP A 148 -23.81 20.56 -8.02
CA ASP A 148 -25.17 20.06 -8.21
C ASP A 148 -26.10 20.29 -6.99
N LEU A 149 -25.61 20.97 -5.93
CA LEU A 149 -26.36 21.34 -4.71
C LEU A 149 -26.87 22.79 -4.73
#